data_AF-A0A317L3Q4-F1
#
_entry.id   AF-A0A317L3Q4-F1
#
_cell.length_a   1.000
_cell.length_b   1.000
_cell.length_c   1.000
_cell.angle_alpha   90.00
_cell.angle_beta   90.00
_cell.angle_gamma   90.00
#
_symmetry.space_group_name_H-M   'P 1'
#
loop_
_entity.id
_entity.type
_entity.pdbx_description
1 polymer ?
#
loop_
_entity_poly.entity_id
_entity_poly.type
_entity_poly.pdbx_seq_one_letter_code
_entity_poly.pdbx_strand_id
1 'polypeptide(L)'
;MKPKQLEIYNSIERFFSNNDDLTVEEKEELSKLPSENMFGLPTLILGGVGFLFGPQLLFVPIIALLFGILTFGTLDKSRGQNPWAFYIGITFSIIGIVLHELGYTHILN
;
A
#
# COMPACT_ATOMS: atom_id res chain seq x y z
N MET A 1 -28.97 12.37 -0.66
CA MET A 1 -28.13 11.72 0.37
C MET A 1 -26.92 11.12 -0.35
N LYS A 2 -25.71 11.66 -0.20
CA LYS A 2 -24.52 11.08 -0.85
C LYS A 2 -24.12 9.80 -0.09
N PRO A 3 -23.79 8.70 -0.78
CA PRO A 3 -23.51 7.43 -0.10
C PRO A 3 -22.22 7.56 0.73
N LYS A 4 -22.21 6.95 1.92
CA LYS A 4 -21.11 7.01 2.90
C LYS A 4 -19.73 6.61 2.34
N GLN A 5 -19.73 5.76 1.31
CA GLN A 5 -18.51 5.36 0.60
C GLN A 5 -17.89 6.49 -0.22
N LEU A 6 -18.72 7.39 -0.78
CA LEU A 6 -18.26 8.54 -1.56
C LEU A 6 -17.60 9.60 -0.66
N GLU A 7 -18.06 9.73 0.59
CA GLU A 7 -17.44 10.61 1.58
C GLU A 7 -16.06 10.12 2.00
N ILE A 8 -15.92 8.81 2.26
CA ILE A 8 -14.64 8.21 2.64
C ILE A 8 -13.63 8.33 1.50
N TYR A 9 -14.05 8.04 0.26
CA TYR A 9 -13.21 8.21 -0.92
C TYR A 9 -12.70 9.65 -1.05
N ASN A 10 -13.59 10.65 -0.98
CA ASN A 10 -13.23 12.06 -1.11
C ASN A 10 -12.34 12.56 0.04
N SER A 11 -12.50 12.01 1.26
CA SER A 11 -11.67 12.37 2.41
C SER A 11 -10.24 11.86 2.26
N ILE A 12 -10.10 10.61 1.80
CA ILE A 12 -8.82 9.99 1.49
C ILE A 12 -8.14 10.74 0.35
N GLU A 13 -8.87 11.02 -0.74
CA GLU A 13 -8.36 11.78 -1.88
C GLU A 13 -7.84 13.17 -1.47
N ARG A 14 -8.57 13.92 -0.63
CA ARG A 14 -8.09 15.20 -0.09
C ARG A 14 -6.84 15.08 0.76
N PHE A 15 -6.76 14.05 1.61
CA PHE A 15 -5.59 13.84 2.46
C PHE A 15 -4.33 13.60 1.62
N PHE A 16 -4.46 12.89 0.49
CA PHE A 16 -3.37 12.64 -0.46
C PHE A 16 -3.13 13.78 -1.45
N SER A 17 -4.13 14.63 -1.71
CA SER A 17 -4.10 15.70 -2.72
C SER A 17 -3.92 17.11 -2.14
N ASN A 18 -3.33 17.26 -0.95
CA ASN A 18 -3.04 18.55 -0.35
C ASN A 18 -1.84 19.22 -1.06
N ASN A 19 -2.04 19.60 -2.32
CA ASN A 19 -1.09 20.22 -3.24
C ASN A 19 -1.32 21.74 -3.38
N ASP A 20 -2.18 22.31 -2.54
CA ASP A 20 -2.62 23.71 -2.66
C ASP A 20 -1.48 24.71 -2.37
N ASP A 21 -0.42 24.28 -1.68
CA ASP A 21 0.76 25.10 -1.34
C ASP A 21 1.90 25.04 -2.38
N LEU A 22 1.77 24.23 -3.44
CA LEU A 22 2.84 24.06 -4.43
C LEU A 22 2.82 25.17 -5.50
N THR A 23 4.00 25.69 -5.81
CA THR A 23 4.23 26.62 -6.93
C THR A 23 3.94 25.94 -8.28
N VAL A 24 3.77 26.74 -9.33
CA VAL A 24 3.44 26.24 -10.68
C VAL A 24 4.53 25.29 -11.21
N GLU A 25 5.80 25.62 -10.97
CA GLU A 25 6.95 24.78 -11.36
C GLU A 25 6.98 23.45 -10.59
N GLU A 26 6.69 23.47 -9.29
CA GLU A 26 6.61 22.25 -8.48
C GLU A 26 5.46 21.34 -8.92
N LYS A 27 4.30 21.92 -9.28
CA LYS A 27 3.18 21.16 -9.84
C LYS A 27 3.53 20.52 -11.19
N GLU A 28 4.28 21.22 -12.02
CA GLU A 28 4.74 20.71 -13.31
C GLU A 28 5.76 19.58 -13.14
N GLU A 29 6.71 19.71 -12.21
CA GLU A 29 7.64 18.64 -11.81
C GLU A 29 6.89 17.41 -11.27
N LEU A 30 5.95 17.58 -10.35
CA LEU A 30 5.14 16.50 -9.77
C LEU A 30 4.26 15.81 -10.82
N SER A 31 3.74 16.55 -11.81
CA SER A 31 2.94 15.97 -12.89
C SER A 31 3.71 15.01 -13.79
N LYS A 32 5.05 15.08 -13.78
CA LYS A 32 5.92 14.14 -14.49
C LYS A 32 6.07 12.81 -13.75
N LEU A 33 5.77 12.76 -12.45
CA LEU A 33 5.86 11.53 -11.68
C LEU A 33 4.71 10.58 -12.05
N PRO A 34 4.99 9.26 -12.09
CA PRO A 34 3.96 8.26 -12.32
C PRO A 34 2.89 8.35 -11.21
N SER A 35 1.63 8.45 -11.62
CA SER A 35 0.48 8.50 -10.71
C SER A 35 0.52 7.32 -9.73
N GLU A 36 0.36 7.59 -8.43
CA GLU A 36 0.28 6.52 -7.45
C GLU A 36 -1.09 5.84 -7.49
N ASN A 37 -1.10 4.53 -7.29
CA ASN A 37 -2.36 3.79 -7.10
C ASN A 37 -2.78 3.89 -5.63
N MET A 38 -4.06 4.20 -5.40
CA MET A 38 -4.63 4.40 -4.05
C MET A 38 -4.46 3.21 -3.09
N PHE A 39 -4.29 1.99 -3.61
CA PHE A 39 -4.09 0.78 -2.81
C PHE A 39 -2.63 0.35 -2.70
N GLY A 40 -1.72 0.97 -3.47
CA GLY A 40 -0.29 0.65 -3.45
C GLY A 40 0.34 0.91 -2.08
N LEU A 41 0.14 2.12 -1.54
CA LEU A 41 0.67 2.49 -0.22
C LEU A 41 0.03 1.67 0.94
N PRO A 42 -1.30 1.46 0.99
CA PRO A 42 -1.90 0.51 1.94
C PRO A 42 -1.32 -0.90 1.86
N THR A 43 -1.11 -1.42 0.65
CA THR A 43 -0.48 -2.74 0.44
C THR A 43 0.93 -2.77 1.02
N LEU A 44 1.71 -1.72 0.81
CA LEU A 44 3.05 -1.58 1.36
C LEU A 44 3.04 -1.60 2.90
N ILE A 45 2.19 -0.80 3.53
CA ILE A 45 2.09 -0.69 4.98
C ILE A 45 1.65 -2.02 5.60
N LEU A 46 0.57 -2.62 5.06
CA LEU A 46 0.07 -3.91 5.53
C LEU A 46 1.11 -5.02 5.33
N GLY A 47 1.84 -4.98 4.21
CA GLY A 47 2.96 -5.87 3.94
C GLY A 47 4.05 -5.74 5.00
N GLY A 48 4.46 -4.52 5.34
CA GLY A 48 5.44 -4.25 6.40
C GLY A 48 4.97 -4.73 7.78
N VAL A 49 3.70 -4.51 8.13
CA VAL A 49 3.09 -5.07 9.35
C VAL A 49 3.13 -6.60 9.32
N GLY A 50 2.77 -7.20 8.19
CA GLY A 50 2.87 -8.64 7.96
C GLY A 50 4.29 -9.18 8.12
N PHE A 51 5.31 -8.45 7.66
CA PHE A 51 6.71 -8.82 7.86
C PHE A 51 7.11 -8.76 9.33
N LEU A 52 6.79 -7.67 10.05
CA LEU A 52 7.19 -7.46 11.44
C LEU A 52 6.51 -8.43 12.42
N PHE A 53 5.22 -8.69 12.23
CA PHE A 53 4.42 -9.50 13.17
C PHE A 53 4.12 -10.90 12.64
N GLY A 54 4.31 -11.15 11.34
CA GLY A 54 4.06 -12.44 10.71
C GLY A 54 4.75 -13.62 11.36
N PRO A 55 5.99 -13.51 11.85
CA PRO A 55 6.63 -14.66 12.47
C PRO A 55 5.97 -15.09 13.78
N GLN A 56 5.24 -14.20 14.46
CA GLN A 56 4.43 -14.54 15.65
C GLN A 56 2.96 -14.84 15.29
N LEU A 57 2.40 -14.07 14.34
CA LEU A 57 0.99 -14.08 13.98
C LEU A 57 0.81 -14.34 12.48
N LEU A 58 0.85 -15.61 12.07
CA LEU A 58 0.79 -16.02 10.66
C LEU A 58 -0.39 -15.45 9.87
N PHE A 59 -1.55 -15.26 10.50
CA PHE A 59 -2.73 -14.75 9.81
C PHE A 59 -2.55 -13.29 9.31
N VAL A 60 -1.68 -12.49 9.94
CA VAL A 60 -1.44 -11.09 9.58
C VAL A 60 -0.82 -10.95 8.19
N PRO A 61 0.34 -11.57 7.87
CA PRO A 61 0.90 -11.51 6.53
C PRO A 61 0.03 -12.23 5.48
N ILE A 62 -0.76 -13.25 5.86
CA ILE A 62 -1.72 -13.88 4.92
C ILE A 62 -2.79 -12.88 4.48
N ILE A 63 -3.40 -12.16 5.43
CA ILE A 63 -4.41 -11.14 5.11
C ILE A 63 -3.79 -10.02 4.27
N ALA A 64 -2.60 -9.55 4.64
CA ALA A 64 -1.88 -8.52 3.88
C ALA A 64 -1.56 -8.97 2.45
N LEU A 65 -1.14 -10.23 2.27
CA LEU A 65 -0.86 -10.83 0.96
C LEU A 65 -2.12 -10.91 0.10
N LEU A 66 -3.22 -11.40 0.67
CA LEU A 66 -4.51 -11.47 -0.03
C LEU A 66 -5.00 -10.08 -0.43
N PHE A 67 -4.90 -9.10 0.48
CA PHE A 67 -5.25 -7.71 0.19
C PHE A 67 -4.42 -7.17 -0.97
N GLY A 68 -3.09 -7.36 -0.93
CA GLY A 68 -2.18 -6.90 -1.97
C GLY A 68 -2.47 -7.53 -3.33
N ILE A 69 -2.70 -8.85 -3.39
CA ILE A 69 -3.00 -9.55 -4.65
C ILE A 69 -4.35 -9.10 -5.23
N LEU A 70 -5.40 -9.02 -4.39
CA LEU A 70 -6.73 -8.63 -4.84
C LEU A 70 -6.76 -7.18 -5.35
N THR A 71 -6.06 -6.28 -4.65
CA THR A 71 -6.01 -4.86 -5.03
C THR A 71 -4.98 -4.59 -6.14
N PHE A 72 -4.00 -5.48 -6.37
CA PHE A 72 -3.05 -5.34 -7.48
C PHE A 72 -3.75 -5.32 -8.84
N GLY A 73 -4.88 -6.02 -8.99
CA GLY A 73 -5.69 -5.98 -10.20
C GLY A 73 -6.27 -4.60 -10.53
N THR A 74 -6.31 -3.68 -9.56
CA THR A 74 -6.77 -2.29 -9.76
C THR A 74 -5.70 -1.38 -10.36
N LEU A 75 -4.46 -1.88 -10.52
CA LEU A 75 -3.36 -1.13 -11.08
C LEU A 75 -3.60 -0.86 -12.57
N ASP A 76 -3.84 0.40 -12.90
CA ASP A 76 -4.00 0.86 -14.28
C ASP A 76 -2.63 1.23 -14.88
N LYS A 77 -1.98 0.23 -15.50
CA LYS A 77 -0.70 0.42 -16.20
C LYS A 77 -0.81 1.39 -17.37
N SER A 78 -2.00 1.56 -17.97
CA SER A 78 -2.21 2.46 -19.12
C SER A 78 -2.13 3.94 -18.71
N ARG A 79 -2.41 4.24 -17.43
CA ARG A 79 -2.24 5.58 -16.83
C ARG A 79 -0.83 5.80 -16.24
N GLY A 80 0.11 4.90 -16.51
CA GLY A 80 1.48 4.99 -15.98
C GLY A 80 1.55 4.83 -14.46
N GLN A 81 0.61 4.09 -13.84
CA GLN A 81 0.61 3.94 -12.39
C GLN A 81 1.84 3.18 -11.87
N ASN A 82 2.40 3.66 -10.76
CA ASN A 82 3.58 3.05 -10.14
C ASN A 82 3.23 1.73 -9.40
N PRO A 83 3.77 0.56 -9.81
CA PRO A 83 3.48 -0.71 -9.16
C PRO A 83 4.38 -1.02 -7.93
N TRP A 84 5.43 -0.25 -7.69
CA TRP A 84 6.49 -0.62 -6.74
C TRP A 84 5.99 -0.84 -5.32
N ALA A 85 5.06 0.00 -4.84
CA ALA A 85 4.49 -0.14 -3.51
C ALA A 85 3.78 -1.50 -3.32
N PHE A 86 3.08 -2.00 -4.36
CA PHE A 86 2.49 -3.33 -4.33
C PHE A 86 3.54 -4.43 -4.28
N TYR A 87 4.55 -4.37 -5.16
CA TYR A 87 5.60 -5.39 -5.22
C TYR A 87 6.33 -5.52 -3.88
N ILE A 88 6.69 -4.39 -3.27
CA ILE A 88 7.38 -4.39 -1.99
C ILE A 88 6.46 -4.92 -0.88
N GLY A 89 5.20 -4.45 -0.82
CA GLY A 89 4.24 -4.91 0.18
C GLY A 89 3.97 -6.41 0.11
N ILE A 90 3.70 -6.94 -1.09
CA ILE A 90 3.51 -8.38 -1.33
C ILE A 90 4.76 -9.18 -0.92
N THR A 91 5.95 -8.68 -1.28
CA THR A 91 7.21 -9.32 -0.91
C THR A 91 7.39 -9.37 0.61
N PHE A 92 7.10 -8.29 1.32
CA PHE A 92 7.14 -8.27 2.79
C PHE A 92 6.16 -9.26 3.42
N SER A 93 4.94 -9.38 2.90
CA SER A 93 4.00 -10.41 3.36
C SER A 93 4.55 -11.83 3.16
N ILE A 94 5.14 -12.12 1.99
CA ILE A 94 5.76 -13.42 1.72
C ILE A 94 6.90 -13.69 2.70
N ILE A 95 7.78 -12.71 2.94
CA ILE A 95 8.87 -12.86 3.91
C ILE A 95 8.32 -13.12 5.31
N GLY A 96 7.29 -12.41 5.75
CA GLY A 96 6.64 -12.64 7.05
C GLY A 96 6.11 -14.07 7.22
N ILE A 97 5.52 -14.64 6.16
CA ILE A 97 5.10 -16.06 6.15
C ILE A 97 6.31 -16.98 6.22
N VAL A 98 7.33 -16.77 5.40
CA VAL A 98 8.54 -17.61 5.39
C VAL A 98 9.25 -17.61 6.74
N LEU A 99 9.37 -16.44 7.38
CA LEU A 99 9.98 -16.33 8.70
C LEU A 99 9.20 -17.11 9.78
N HIS A 100 7.86 -17.11 9.70
CA HIS A 100 7.02 -17.92 10.58
C HIS A 100 7.32 -19.41 10.42
N GLU A 101 7.35 -19.91 9.18
CA GLU A 101 7.60 -21.33 8.88
C GLU A 101 9.01 -21.78 9.29
N LEU A 102 10.00 -20.88 9.18
CA LEU A 102 11.38 -21.14 9.63
C LEU A 102 11.55 -21.06 11.16
N GLY A 103 10.50 -20.70 11.90
CA GLY A 103 10.54 -20.57 13.36
C GLY A 103 11.38 -19.39 13.85
N TYR A 104 11.70 -18.43 12.99
CA TYR A 104 12.37 -17.19 13.40
C TYR A 104 11.36 -16.31 14.11
N THR A 105 11.64 -15.87 15.34
CA THR A 105 10.80 -14.88 16.01
C THR A 105 11.50 -13.53 16.01
N HIS A 106 10.79 -12.49 15.60
CA HIS A 106 11.17 -11.14 15.97
C HIS A 106 10.91 -10.98 17.47
N ILE A 107 11.98 -10.80 18.25
CA ILE A 107 11.86 -10.52 19.69
C ILE A 107 11.49 -9.04 19.80
N LEU A 108 10.21 -8.78 20.06
CA LEU A 108 9.72 -7.45 20.45
C LEU A 108 9.97 -7.33 21.95
N ASN A 109 11.07 -6.69 22.31
CA ASN A 109 11.41 -6.35 23.71
C ASN A 109 10.78 -5.02 24.11
#